data_AF-A0A5B7SW77-F1
#
_entry.id   AF-A0A5B7SW77-F1
#
_cell.length_a   1.000
_cell.length_b   1.000
_cell.length_c   1.000
_cell.angle_alpha   90.00
_cell.angle_beta   90.00
_cell.angle_gamma   90.00
#
_symmetry.space_group_name_H-M   'P 1'
#
loop_
_entity.id
_entity.type
_entity.pdbx_description
1 polymer ?
#
loop_
_entity_poly.entity_id
_entity_poly.type
_entity_poly.pdbx_seq_one_letter_code
_entity_poly.pdbx_strand_id
1 'polypeptide(L)'
;MMEWLKRVRAPKFYRYWFYQQYMFTKALGEDDPKDASMTTSALTMLFHFSLILYATTILINRDINDIIFDNIGLIKIILCGSVFLGISYLFFSIDDKCEKIINEFANESTTQKKWRLLYVPFYLFMSTLGVLGVLIWITK
;
A
#
# COMPACT_ATOMS: atom_id res chain seq x y z
N MET A 1 6.39 23.79 6.86
CA MET A 1 5.63 22.52 6.73
C MET A 1 4.68 22.42 7.92
N MET A 2 3.38 22.17 7.71
CA MET A 2 2.39 22.23 8.81
C MET A 2 2.66 21.14 9.85
N GLU A 3 2.73 21.49 11.14
CA GLU A 3 3.07 20.55 12.22
C GLU A 3 2.18 19.31 12.30
N TRP A 4 0.92 19.42 11.89
CA TRP A 4 -0.02 18.29 11.96
C TRP A 4 0.40 17.14 11.04
N LEU A 5 1.01 17.43 9.88
CA LEU A 5 1.51 16.42 8.93
C LEU A 5 2.61 15.56 9.56
N LYS A 6 3.42 16.13 10.46
CA LYS A 6 4.45 15.40 11.21
C LYS A 6 3.87 14.39 12.19
N ARG A 7 2.67 14.66 12.71
CA ARG A 7 1.97 13.84 13.71
C ARG A 7 1.17 12.70 13.07
N VAL A 8 0.78 12.84 11.80
CA VAL A 8 0.06 11.80 11.06
C VAL A 8 0.99 10.61 10.80
N ARG A 9 0.64 9.45 11.36
CA ARG A 9 1.43 8.22 11.27
C ARG A 9 0.54 7.07 10.79
N ALA A 10 1.04 6.31 9.83
CA ALA A 10 0.37 5.12 9.36
C ALA A 10 0.13 4.09 10.49
N PRO A 11 -0.96 3.32 10.43
CA PRO A 11 -1.20 2.20 11.35
C PRO A 11 -0.05 1.19 11.37
N LYS A 12 0.17 0.52 12.51
CA LYS A 12 1.35 -0.35 12.72
C LYS A 12 1.49 -1.45 11.66
N PHE A 13 0.39 -2.07 11.24
CA PHE A 13 0.40 -3.11 10.19
C PHE A 13 0.87 -2.55 8.83
N TYR A 14 0.51 -1.32 8.48
CA TYR A 14 0.89 -0.69 7.21
C TYR A 14 2.35 -0.25 7.22
N ARG A 15 2.85 0.22 8.37
CA ARG A 15 4.29 0.47 8.58
C ARG A 15 5.11 -0.82 8.52
N TYR A 16 4.57 -1.94 9.04
CA TYR A 16 5.24 -3.23 8.95
C TYR A 16 5.27 -3.77 7.53
N TRP A 17 4.17 -3.63 6.78
CA TRP A 17 4.13 -3.95 5.35
C TRP A 17 5.20 -3.17 4.58
N PHE A 18 5.29 -1.85 4.81
CA PHE A 18 6.35 -1.00 4.27
C PHE A 18 7.75 -1.56 4.61
N TYR A 19 7.99 -1.91 5.87
CA TYR A 19 9.27 -2.46 6.30
C TYR A 19 9.64 -3.77 5.59
N GLN A 20 8.67 -4.66 5.36
CA GLN A 20 8.91 -5.91 4.62
C GLN A 20 9.32 -5.63 3.17
N GLN A 21 8.65 -4.67 2.51
CA GLN A 21 9.01 -4.28 1.14
C GLN A 21 10.36 -3.55 1.07
N TYR A 22 10.69 -2.73 2.08
CA TYR A 22 12.03 -2.15 2.23
C TYR A 22 13.10 -3.25 2.35
N MET A 23 12.89 -4.27 3.18
CA MET A 23 13.84 -5.37 3.31
C MET A 23 13.99 -6.17 2.02
N PHE A 24 12.90 -6.32 1.25
CA PHE A 24 12.92 -6.98 -0.06
C PHE A 24 13.70 -6.15 -1.10
N THR A 25 13.46 -4.84 -1.18
CA THR A 25 14.17 -3.94 -2.11
C THR A 25 15.65 -3.79 -1.74
N LYS A 26 15.97 -3.74 -0.44
CA LYS A 26 17.34 -3.82 0.07
C LYS A 26 18.04 -5.12 -0.32
N ALA A 27 17.33 -6.26 -0.30
CA ALA A 27 17.87 -7.53 -0.78
C ALA A 27 18.16 -7.53 -2.30
N LEU A 28 17.54 -6.63 -3.06
CA LEU A 28 17.79 -6.42 -4.51
C LEU A 28 18.90 -5.40 -4.79
N GLY A 29 19.51 -4.80 -3.75
CA GLY A 29 20.61 -3.86 -3.87
C GLY A 29 20.24 -2.37 -3.74
N GLU A 30 18.98 -2.06 -3.42
CA GLU A 30 18.53 -0.68 -3.18
C GLU A 30 18.75 -0.29 -1.70
N ASP A 31 19.72 0.58 -1.43
CA ASP A 31 20.09 0.95 -0.06
C ASP A 31 19.55 2.33 0.37
N ASP A 32 18.97 3.13 -0.53
CA ASP A 32 18.34 4.41 -0.16
C ASP A 32 16.91 4.17 0.39
N PRO A 33 16.64 4.53 1.67
CA PRO A 33 15.30 4.43 2.26
C PRO A 33 14.20 5.19 1.51
N LYS A 34 14.53 6.27 0.80
CA LYS A 34 13.56 7.10 0.04
C LYS A 34 13.22 6.45 -1.29
N ASP A 35 14.20 5.91 -2.01
CA ASP A 35 13.95 5.19 -3.26
C ASP A 35 13.26 3.84 -3.00
N ALA A 36 13.68 3.15 -1.94
CA ALA A 36 12.98 1.97 -1.45
C ALA A 36 11.54 2.29 -1.03
N SER A 37 11.29 3.47 -0.43
CA SER A 37 9.94 3.94 -0.09
C SER A 37 9.07 4.18 -1.31
N MET A 38 9.62 4.76 -2.37
CA MET A 38 8.90 4.99 -3.63
C MET A 38 8.58 3.67 -4.33
N THR A 39 9.56 2.77 -4.41
CA THR A 39 9.39 1.43 -4.99
C THR A 39 8.37 0.60 -4.22
N THR A 40 8.43 0.63 -2.90
CA THR A 40 7.46 0.02 -1.97
C THR A 40 6.04 0.58 -2.20
N SER A 41 5.92 1.90 -2.33
CA SER A 41 4.63 2.54 -2.60
C SER A 41 4.06 2.10 -3.95
N ALA A 42 4.90 2.03 -5.00
CA ALA A 42 4.50 1.57 -6.32
C ALA A 42 4.09 0.08 -6.34
N LEU A 43 4.86 -0.80 -5.69
CA LEU A 43 4.54 -2.22 -5.58
C LEU A 43 3.25 -2.46 -4.81
N THR A 44 3.08 -1.75 -3.68
CA THR A 44 1.85 -1.79 -2.89
C THR A 44 0.65 -1.36 -3.72
N MET A 45 0.79 -0.25 -4.43
CA MET A 45 -0.26 0.28 -5.29
C MET A 45 -0.63 -0.67 -6.42
N LEU A 46 0.36 -1.27 -7.09
CA LEU A 46 0.15 -2.27 -8.13
C LEU A 46 -0.58 -3.49 -7.59
N PHE A 47 -0.22 -3.95 -6.38
CA PHE A 47 -0.92 -5.04 -5.70
C PHE A 47 -2.40 -4.69 -5.44
N HIS A 48 -2.68 -3.51 -4.89
CA HIS A 48 -4.07 -3.09 -4.61
C HIS A 48 -4.88 -2.95 -5.89
N PHE A 49 -4.29 -2.36 -6.92
CA PHE A 49 -4.94 -2.18 -8.21
C PHE A 49 -5.25 -3.51 -8.89
N SER A 50 -4.29 -4.45 -8.88
CA SER A 50 -4.47 -5.80 -9.43
C SER A 50 -5.57 -6.57 -8.69
N LEU A 51 -5.63 -6.44 -7.36
CA LEU A 51 -6.66 -7.06 -6.53
C LEU A 51 -8.05 -6.50 -6.86
N ILE A 52 -8.17 -5.18 -7.02
CA ILE A 52 -9.42 -4.52 -7.42
C ILE A 52 -9.88 -5.03 -8.78
N LEU A 53 -9.00 -5.04 -9.78
CA LEU A 53 -9.34 -5.51 -11.12
C LEU A 53 -9.82 -6.96 -11.10
N TYR A 54 -9.05 -7.85 -10.46
CA TYR A 54 -9.41 -9.27 -10.37
C TYR A 54 -10.76 -9.50 -9.67
N ALA A 55 -11.00 -8.83 -8.55
CA ALA A 55 -12.27 -8.93 -7.83
C ALA A 55 -13.45 -8.39 -8.67
N THR A 56 -13.25 -7.30 -9.42
CA THR A 56 -14.26 -6.72 -10.30
C THR A 56 -14.62 -7.65 -11.45
N THR A 57 -13.62 -8.26 -12.09
CA THR A 57 -13.80 -9.22 -13.17
C THR A 57 -14.61 -10.45 -12.73
N ILE A 58 -14.31 -11.01 -11.55
CA ILE A 58 -15.06 -12.14 -11.01
C ILE A 58 -16.52 -11.77 -10.71
N LEU A 59 -16.75 -10.63 -10.06
CA LEU A 59 -18.10 -10.24 -9.61
C LEU A 59 -19.00 -9.81 -10.76
N ILE A 60 -18.45 -9.12 -11.76
CA ILE A 60 -19.22 -8.57 -12.88
C ILE A 60 -19.26 -9.55 -14.07
N ASN A 61 -18.46 -10.63 -14.03
CA ASN A 61 -18.32 -11.62 -15.10
C ASN A 61 -18.07 -10.96 -16.47
N ARG A 62 -17.25 -9.90 -16.46
CA ARG A 62 -16.89 -9.11 -17.64
C ARG A 62 -15.39 -9.10 -17.82
N ASP A 63 -14.97 -9.00 -19.08
CA ASP A 63 -13.57 -8.98 -19.43
C ASP A 63 -12.85 -7.75 -18.84
N ILE A 64 -11.57 -7.92 -18.50
CA ILE A 64 -10.77 -6.86 -17.85
C ILE A 64 -10.70 -5.62 -18.73
N ASN A 65 -10.56 -5.81 -20.04
CA ASN A 65 -10.48 -4.71 -21.00
C ASN A 65 -11.78 -3.89 -21.01
N ASP A 66 -12.94 -4.54 -21.03
CA ASP A 66 -14.24 -3.85 -21.00
C ASP A 66 -14.43 -3.06 -19.70
N ILE A 67 -14.00 -3.62 -18.56
CA ILE A 67 -14.11 -2.93 -17.26
C ILE A 67 -13.21 -1.68 -17.20
N ILE A 68 -11.95 -1.81 -17.68
CA ILE A 68 -10.96 -0.73 -17.63
C ILE A 68 -11.31 0.39 -18.62
N PHE A 69 -11.63 0.04 -19.87
CA PHE A 69 -11.78 1.00 -20.95
C PHE A 69 -13.20 1.57 -21.07
N ASP A 70 -14.26 0.78 -20.84
CA ASP A 70 -15.64 1.26 -21.04
C ASP A 70 -16.28 1.83 -19.76
N ASN A 71 -15.95 1.31 -18.57
CA ASN A 71 -16.65 1.68 -17.32
C ASN A 71 -15.86 2.62 -16.41
N ILE A 72 -14.59 2.30 -16.13
CA ILE A 72 -13.78 3.09 -15.20
C ILE A 72 -13.22 4.32 -15.91
N GLY A 73 -12.64 4.12 -17.10
CA GLY A 73 -12.00 5.17 -17.89
C GLY A 73 -10.60 5.51 -17.36
N LEU A 74 -9.64 5.61 -18.28
CA LEU A 74 -8.20 5.74 -18.01
C LEU A 74 -7.86 6.93 -17.09
N ILE A 75 -8.59 8.04 -17.23
CA ILE A 75 -8.43 9.24 -16.40
C ILE A 75 -8.74 8.97 -14.92
N LYS A 76 -9.79 8.19 -14.62
CA LYS A 76 -10.15 7.87 -13.22
C LYS A 76 -9.10 6.97 -12.56
N ILE A 77 -8.50 6.06 -13.32
CA ILE A 77 -7.39 5.22 -12.86
C ILE A 77 -6.18 6.09 -12.51
N ILE A 78 -5.80 7.01 -13.38
CA ILE A 78 -4.69 7.95 -13.14
C ILE A 78 -4.96 8.82 -11.91
N LEU A 79 -6.18 9.36 -11.76
CA LEU A 79 -6.56 10.18 -10.61
C LEU A 79 -6.52 9.38 -9.30
N CYS A 80 -7.13 8.19 -9.28
CA CYS A 80 -7.10 7.29 -8.12
C CYS A 80 -5.66 6.96 -7.74
N GLY A 81 -4.84 6.69 -8.77
CA GLY A 81 -3.44 6.40 -8.55
C GLY A 81 -2.66 7.58 -7.95
N SER A 82 -2.88 8.79 -8.47
CA SER A 82 -2.24 10.01 -7.98
C SER A 82 -2.60 10.30 -6.52
N VAL A 83 -3.86 10.06 -6.13
CA VAL A 83 -4.30 10.18 -4.73
C VAL A 83 -3.58 9.17 -3.84
N PHE A 84 -3.45 7.93 -4.28
CA PHE A 84 -2.79 6.88 -3.50
C PHE A 84 -1.29 7.13 -3.33
N LEU A 85 -0.63 7.63 -4.38
CA LEU A 85 0.76 8.09 -4.33
C LEU A 85 0.91 9.27 -3.37
N GLY A 86 0.01 10.25 -3.43
CA GLY A 86 -0.02 11.37 -2.49
C GLY A 86 -0.12 10.89 -1.03
N ILE A 87 -1.07 10.00 -0.72
CA ILE A 87 -1.23 9.43 0.63
C ILE A 87 0.02 8.68 1.08
N SER A 88 0.61 7.87 0.20
CA SER A 88 1.84 7.13 0.50
C SER A 88 3.00 8.06 0.80
N TYR A 89 3.16 9.12 0.00
CA TYR A 89 4.16 10.16 0.24
C TYR A 89 3.97 10.82 1.61
N LEU A 90 2.73 11.18 1.97
CA LEU A 90 2.42 11.79 3.28
C LEU A 90 2.78 10.88 4.46
N PHE A 91 2.56 9.57 4.31
CA PHE A 91 2.79 8.60 5.38
C PHE A 91 4.26 8.16 5.52
N PHE A 92 5.00 8.09 4.42
CA PHE A 92 6.31 7.44 4.41
C PHE A 92 7.47 8.36 4.03
N SER A 93 7.26 9.35 3.16
CA SER A 93 8.37 10.12 2.57
C SER A 93 8.60 11.49 3.21
N ILE A 94 7.65 11.99 4.01
CA ILE A 94 7.79 13.27 4.74
C ILE A 94 8.67 13.12 6.00
N ASP A 95 9.55 14.09 6.28
CA ASP A 95 10.32 14.26 7.54
C ASP A 95 10.94 12.96 8.08
N ASP A 96 11.60 12.20 7.19
CA ASP A 96 12.35 10.98 7.50
C ASP A 96 11.49 9.91 8.20
N LYS A 97 10.17 9.90 7.91
CA LYS A 97 9.24 8.90 8.44
C LYS A 97 9.63 7.48 8.01
N CYS A 98 10.12 7.29 6.79
CA CYS A 98 10.61 6.00 6.29
C CYS A 98 11.75 5.46 7.18
N GLU A 99 12.74 6.28 7.49
CA GLU A 99 13.87 5.92 8.37
C GLU A 99 13.40 5.59 9.79
N LYS A 100 12.46 6.37 10.34
CA LYS A 100 11.86 6.08 11.66
C LYS A 100 11.14 4.74 11.68
N ILE A 101 10.46 4.38 10.59
CA ILE A 101 9.78 3.09 10.44
C ILE A 101 10.79 1.95 10.34
N ILE A 102 11.85 2.13 9.56
CA ILE A 102 12.93 1.14 9.43
C ILE A 102 13.57 0.88 10.79
N ASN A 103 13.91 1.94 11.52
CA ASN A 103 14.50 1.85 12.86
C ASN A 103 13.55 1.26 13.90
N GLU A 104 12.24 1.56 13.80
CA GLU A 104 11.19 0.94 14.65
C GLU A 104 11.25 -0.58 14.54
N PHE A 105 11.42 -1.12 13.33
CA PHE A 105 11.38 -2.56 13.11
C PHE A 105 12.74 -3.26 13.08
N ALA A 106 13.85 -2.54 12.88
CA ALA A 106 15.20 -3.12 12.91
C ALA A 106 15.58 -3.61 14.32
N ASN A 107 15.16 -2.87 15.36
CA ASN A 107 15.61 -3.06 16.74
C ASN A 107 14.66 -3.88 17.64
N GLU A 108 13.53 -4.43 17.15
CA GLU A 108 12.66 -5.22 18.04
C GLU A 108 13.22 -6.64 18.33
N SER A 109 12.81 -7.14 19.49
CA SER A 109 13.13 -8.48 20.00
C SER A 109 12.63 -9.62 19.10
N THR A 110 13.24 -10.81 19.23
CA THR A 110 12.83 -12.05 18.56
C THR A 110 11.39 -12.47 18.85
N THR A 111 10.89 -12.21 20.06
CA THR A 111 9.49 -12.48 20.43
C THR A 111 8.52 -11.58 19.65
N GLN A 112 8.83 -10.30 19.52
CA GLN A 112 8.03 -9.36 18.75
C GLN A 112 8.03 -9.73 17.26
N LYS A 113 9.16 -10.17 16.70
CA LYS A 113 9.26 -10.63 15.29
C LYS A 113 8.26 -11.73 14.93
N LYS A 114 7.96 -12.68 15.83
CA LYS A 114 6.94 -13.72 15.58
C LYS A 114 5.55 -13.14 15.38
N TRP A 115 5.15 -12.19 16.21
CA TRP A 115 3.84 -11.54 16.09
C TRP A 115 3.70 -10.70 14.83
N ARG A 116 4.82 -10.19 14.29
CA ARG A 116 4.78 -9.40 13.05
C ARG A 116 4.37 -10.20 11.82
N LEU A 117 4.69 -11.49 11.76
CA LEU A 117 4.25 -12.37 10.67
C LEU A 117 2.72 -12.36 10.51
N LEU A 118 1.97 -12.07 11.58
CA LEU A 118 0.51 -11.95 11.54
C LEU A 118 0.02 -10.63 10.95
N TYR A 119 0.85 -9.57 10.91
CA TYR A 119 0.47 -8.28 10.34
C TYR A 119 0.36 -8.30 8.82
N VAL A 120 1.12 -9.14 8.12
CA VAL A 120 1.03 -9.27 6.65
C VAL A 120 -0.30 -9.91 6.22
N PRO A 121 -0.71 -11.08 6.76
CA PRO A 121 -2.03 -11.64 6.52
C PRO A 121 -3.16 -10.67 6.90
N PHE A 122 -3.03 -9.98 8.04
CA PHE A 122 -4.02 -9.00 8.47
C PHE A 122 -4.12 -7.82 7.48
N TYR A 123 -2.98 -7.34 6.97
CA TYR A 123 -2.95 -6.33 5.93
C TYR A 123 -3.66 -6.80 4.66
N LEU A 124 -3.31 -7.99 4.15
CA LEU A 124 -3.95 -8.57 2.97
C LEU A 124 -5.47 -8.73 3.15
N PHE A 125 -5.89 -9.20 4.33
CA PHE A 125 -7.30 -9.35 4.68
C PHE A 125 -8.03 -8.00 4.68
N MET A 126 -7.50 -6.99 5.38
CA MET A 126 -8.09 -5.65 5.44
C MET A 126 -8.13 -4.96 4.07
N SER A 127 -7.08 -5.11 3.27
CA SER A 127 -7.04 -4.62 1.90
C SER A 127 -8.12 -5.29 1.05
N THR A 128 -8.30 -6.60 1.18
CA THR A 128 -9.35 -7.34 0.47
C THR A 128 -10.75 -6.88 0.87
N LEU A 129 -11.01 -6.70 2.17
CA LEU A 129 -12.28 -6.18 2.67
C LEU A 129 -12.55 -4.75 2.18
N GLY A 130 -11.53 -3.88 2.19
CA GLY A 130 -11.64 -2.52 1.67
C GLY A 130 -12.00 -2.50 0.19
N VAL A 131 -11.36 -3.35 -0.61
CA VAL A 131 -11.67 -3.53 -2.04
C VAL A 131 -13.10 -4.02 -2.23
N LEU A 132 -13.53 -5.06 -1.51
CA LEU A 132 -14.90 -5.57 -1.58
C LEU A 132 -15.93 -4.49 -1.21
N GLY A 133 -15.66 -3.68 -0.18
CA GLY A 133 -16.54 -2.57 0.22
C GLY A 133 -16.69 -1.51 -0.86
N VAL A 134 -15.59 -1.11 -1.51
CA VAL A 134 -15.61 -0.18 -2.64
C VAL A 134 -16.40 -0.75 -3.82
N LEU A 135 -16.22 -2.05 -4.12
CA LEU A 135 -16.94 -2.70 -5.22
C LEU A 135 -18.45 -2.76 -4.96
N ILE A 136 -18.87 -3.15 -3.75
CA ILE A 136 -20.28 -3.15 -3.36
C ILE A 136 -20.88 -1.75 -3.53
N TRP A 137 -20.15 -0.70 -3.15
CA TRP A 137 -20.60 0.68 -3.28
C TRP A 137 -20.74 1.12 -4.74
N ILE A 138 -19.83 0.72 -5.63
CA ILE A 138 -19.91 1.05 -7.07
C ILE A 138 -21.05 0.29 -7.77
N THR A 139 -21.34 -0.95 -7.35
CA THR A 139 -22.39 -1.78 -7.94
C THR A 139 -23.81 -1.45 -7.48
N LYS A 140 -23.96 -0.58 -6.46
CA LYS A 140 -25.25 -0.08 -5.97
C LYS A 140 -25.57 1.29 -6.57
#